data_AF-A0A960E0P5-F1
#
_entry.id   AF-A0A960E0P5-F1
#
_cell.length_a   1.000
_cell.length_b   1.000
_cell.length_c   1.000
_cell.angle_alpha   90.00
_cell.angle_beta   90.00
_cell.angle_gamma   90.00
#
_symmetry.space_group_name_H-M   'P 1'
#
loop_
_entity.id
_entity.type
_entity.pdbx_description
1 polymer ?
#
loop_
_entity_poly.entity_id
_entity_poly.type
_entity_poly.pdbx_seq_one_letter_code
_entity_poly.pdbx_strand_id
1 'polypeptide(L)'
;DFTHAYFPTERFDEVRQEGNWTLGRKGDGYVALWSWRTPTWREYDPAVYATDDMTEPFDLVAEGGPDNVWVAEVGEAADGSFDDWAASIVATEPEVVQGDDGFEVSWTSPSSGEVAFGSTAAFTVDGEEVAQADFARHESEFATIDHLDTTYAYATPSATLELDFESMTRSVDTA
;
A
#
# COMPACT_ATOMS: atom_id res chain seq x y z
N ASP A 1 0.27 6.26 -21.14
CA ASP A 1 -0.02 5.41 -19.97
C ASP A 1 0.84 5.83 -18.80
N PHE A 2 0.32 5.63 -17.59
CA PHE A 2 0.94 6.05 -16.34
C PHE A 2 0.51 5.10 -15.23
N THR A 3 1.25 5.10 -14.13
CA THR A 3 0.76 4.62 -12.83
C THR A 3 0.50 5.83 -11.95
N HIS A 4 -0.44 5.73 -11.02
CA HIS A 4 -0.75 6.83 -10.12
C HIS A 4 -1.04 6.34 -8.71
N ALA A 5 -0.90 7.23 -7.74
CA ALA A 5 -1.20 6.99 -6.34
C ALA A 5 -2.03 8.14 -5.78
N TYR A 6 -3.18 7.80 -5.21
CA TYR A 6 -4.04 8.74 -4.52
C TYR A 6 -3.42 9.15 -3.18
N PHE A 7 -3.04 10.43 -3.05
CA PHE A 7 -2.37 11.00 -1.90
C PHE A 7 -2.96 12.39 -1.58
N PRO A 8 -4.10 12.46 -0.88
CA PRO A 8 -4.88 13.70 -0.74
C PRO A 8 -4.25 14.68 0.26
N THR A 9 -3.55 15.72 -0.21
CA THR A 9 -2.75 16.59 0.67
C THR A 9 -3.58 17.28 1.76
N GLU A 10 -4.80 17.71 1.45
CA GLU A 10 -5.72 18.34 2.41
C GLU A 10 -6.10 17.45 3.60
N ARG A 11 -5.93 16.14 3.47
CA ARG A 11 -6.25 15.18 4.54
C ARG A 11 -5.08 14.93 5.47
N PHE A 12 -3.87 15.35 5.10
CA PHE A 12 -2.69 15.34 5.94
C PHE A 12 -2.55 16.66 6.71
N ASP A 13 -1.86 16.62 7.84
CA ASP A 13 -1.45 17.84 8.55
C ASP A 13 -0.22 18.47 7.90
N GLU A 14 0.58 17.66 7.20
CA GLU A 14 1.76 18.08 6.46
C GLU A 14 2.08 17.10 5.32
N VAL A 15 2.46 17.63 4.17
CA VAL A 15 3.01 16.85 3.03
C VAL A 15 4.27 17.52 2.51
N ARG A 16 5.28 16.72 2.20
CA ARG A 16 6.53 17.16 1.56
C ARG A 16 6.90 16.22 0.42
N GLN A 17 7.44 16.76 -0.67
CA GLN A 17 8.00 15.96 -1.74
C GLN A 17 9.50 16.23 -1.82
N GLU A 18 10.30 15.17 -1.73
CA GLU A 18 11.76 15.21 -1.78
C GLU A 18 12.25 14.23 -2.85
N GLY A 19 12.50 14.75 -4.05
CA GLY A 19 12.84 13.94 -5.21
C GLY A 19 11.73 12.95 -5.55
N ASN A 20 12.05 11.67 -5.43
CA ASN A 20 11.12 10.57 -5.72
C ASN A 20 10.21 10.21 -4.54
N TRP A 21 10.47 10.74 -3.35
CA TRP A 21 9.66 10.52 -2.14
C TRP A 21 8.56 11.57 -1.99
N THR A 22 7.34 11.13 -1.67
CA THR A 22 6.27 11.95 -1.10
C THR A 22 5.99 11.48 0.32
N LEU A 23 6.11 12.39 1.28
CA LEU A 23 6.03 12.16 2.71
C LEU A 23 4.78 12.86 3.26
N GLY A 24 4.03 12.20 4.14
CA GLY A 24 2.82 12.74 4.75
C GLY A 24 2.72 12.44 6.24
N ARG A 25 2.20 13.40 7.01
CA ARG A 25 1.88 13.24 8.43
C ARG A 25 0.41 13.49 8.69
N LYS A 26 -0.22 12.63 9.49
CA LYS A 26 -1.56 12.86 10.04
C LYS A 26 -1.62 12.49 11.52
N GLY A 27 -1.77 13.49 12.39
CA GLY A 27 -1.65 13.29 13.83
C GLY A 27 -0.28 12.67 14.15
N ASP A 28 -0.33 11.49 14.76
CA ASP A 28 0.84 10.70 15.14
C ASP A 28 1.26 9.67 14.08
N GLY A 29 0.54 9.56 12.95
CA GLY A 29 0.86 8.62 11.87
C GLY A 29 1.64 9.26 10.72
N TYR A 30 2.63 8.55 10.20
CA TYR A 30 3.51 8.97 9.10
C TYR A 30 3.43 7.99 7.93
N VAL A 31 3.57 8.49 6.72
CA VAL A 31 3.65 7.68 5.49
C VAL A 31 4.66 8.28 4.53
N ALA A 32 5.43 7.42 3.87
CA ALA A 32 6.36 7.74 2.83
C ALA A 32 6.00 6.89 1.62
N LEU A 33 5.94 7.53 0.46
CA LEU A 33 5.68 6.86 -0.81
C LEU A 33 6.76 7.27 -1.80
N TRP A 34 7.60 6.32 -2.19
CA TRP A 34 8.60 6.49 -3.25
C TRP A 34 8.07 5.96 -4.57
N SER A 35 8.46 6.62 -5.65
CA SER A 35 8.23 6.17 -7.02
C SER A 35 9.54 6.15 -7.79
N TRP A 36 9.79 5.08 -8.55
CA TRP A 36 11.00 4.98 -9.36
C TRP A 36 11.15 6.12 -10.36
N ARG A 37 10.05 6.47 -11.04
CA ARG A 37 9.98 7.67 -11.86
C ARG A 37 9.43 8.81 -11.01
N THR A 38 10.11 9.95 -11.01
CA THR A 38 9.71 11.12 -10.20
C THR A 38 8.24 11.47 -10.48
N PRO A 39 7.35 11.36 -9.49
CA PRO A 39 5.94 11.58 -9.71
C PRO A 39 5.64 13.08 -9.69
N THR A 40 4.61 13.49 -10.43
CA THR A 40 4.10 14.87 -10.40
C THR A 40 2.65 14.89 -9.97
N TRP A 41 2.25 15.94 -9.26
CA TRP A 41 0.86 16.17 -8.93
C TRP A 41 0.04 16.44 -10.18
N ARG A 42 -1.04 15.68 -10.38
CA ARG A 42 -2.01 15.96 -11.43
C ARG A 42 -2.99 17.03 -10.96
N GLU A 43 -3.20 18.01 -11.82
CA GLU A 43 -4.27 18.99 -11.67
C GLU A 43 -5.57 18.45 -12.25
N TYR A 44 -6.66 18.61 -11.50
CA TYR A 44 -8.01 18.26 -11.94
C TYR A 44 -8.85 19.51 -12.08
N ASP A 45 -9.62 19.59 -13.17
CA ASP A 45 -10.71 20.57 -13.29
C ASP A 45 -11.92 20.03 -12.51
N PRO A 46 -12.31 20.65 -11.39
CA PRO A 46 -13.45 20.17 -10.58
C PRO A 46 -14.79 20.33 -11.30
N ALA A 47 -14.86 21.10 -12.39
CA ALA A 47 -16.06 21.14 -13.24
C ALA A 47 -16.19 19.91 -14.15
N VAL A 48 -15.10 19.15 -14.34
CA VAL A 48 -15.05 17.97 -15.21
C VAL A 48 -14.97 16.68 -14.40
N TYR A 49 -14.22 16.68 -13.29
CA TYR A 49 -13.96 15.51 -12.47
C TYR A 49 -14.50 15.71 -11.05
N ALA A 50 -15.03 14.64 -10.46
CA ALA A 50 -15.40 14.65 -9.05
C ALA A 50 -14.13 14.64 -8.19
N THR A 51 -13.91 15.70 -7.40
CA THR A 51 -12.72 15.87 -6.56
C THR A 51 -13.01 15.71 -5.06
N ASP A 52 -14.22 15.29 -4.67
CA ASP A 52 -14.66 15.27 -3.25
C ASP A 52 -14.43 16.62 -2.54
N ASP A 53 -14.76 17.72 -3.25
CA ASP A 53 -14.55 19.11 -2.84
C ASP A 53 -13.09 19.51 -2.55
N MET A 54 -12.11 18.64 -2.84
CA MET A 54 -10.70 18.95 -2.66
C MET A 54 -10.24 20.02 -3.66
N THR A 55 -9.40 20.92 -3.16
CA THR A 55 -8.82 22.07 -3.85
C THR A 55 -7.30 22.02 -3.94
N GLU A 56 -6.63 21.30 -3.04
CA GLU A 56 -5.19 20.99 -3.14
C GLU A 56 -4.95 19.68 -3.92
N PRO A 57 -3.70 19.42 -4.35
CA PRO A 57 -3.36 18.19 -5.05
C PRO A 57 -3.70 16.91 -4.28
N PHE A 58 -4.09 15.86 -5.00
CA PHE A 58 -4.44 14.58 -4.37
C PHE A 58 -4.04 13.34 -5.17
N ASP A 59 -3.37 13.51 -6.31
CA ASP A 59 -3.04 12.41 -7.21
C ASP A 59 -1.62 12.57 -7.75
N LEU A 60 -0.75 11.65 -7.34
CA LEU A 60 0.61 11.55 -7.82
C LEU A 60 0.63 10.71 -9.09
N VAL A 61 1.21 11.22 -10.17
CA VAL A 61 1.30 10.53 -11.45
C VAL A 61 2.75 10.28 -11.80
N ALA A 62 3.11 9.02 -12.01
CA ALA A 62 4.36 8.59 -12.59
C ALA A 62 4.12 8.22 -14.07
N GLU A 63 4.49 9.15 -14.95
CA GLU A 63 4.38 8.99 -16.40
C GLU A 63 5.35 7.92 -16.94
N GLY A 64 5.06 7.37 -18.11
CA GLY A 64 5.99 6.51 -18.85
C GLY A 64 5.55 5.06 -19.05
N GLY A 65 4.34 4.68 -18.63
CA GLY A 65 3.80 3.33 -18.78
C GLY A 65 3.32 2.70 -17.48
N PRO A 66 2.80 1.45 -17.51
CA PRO A 66 2.37 0.71 -16.33
C PRO A 66 3.54 0.12 -15.51
N ASP A 67 4.76 0.24 -16.02
CA ASP A 67 6.00 -0.35 -15.51
C ASP A 67 6.72 0.60 -14.53
N ASN A 68 6.06 0.92 -13.43
CA ASN A 68 6.63 1.69 -12.32
C ASN A 68 6.79 0.82 -11.07
N VAL A 69 7.78 1.15 -10.24
CA VAL A 69 7.90 0.64 -8.87
C VAL A 69 7.45 1.72 -7.90
N TRP A 70 6.58 1.34 -6.96
CA TRP A 70 6.21 2.14 -5.81
C TRP A 70 6.66 1.43 -4.54
N VAL A 71 7.31 2.15 -3.63
CA VAL A 71 7.71 1.64 -2.30
C VAL A 71 7.03 2.49 -1.24
N ALA A 72 6.43 1.84 -0.25
CA ALA A 72 5.77 2.51 0.85
C ALA A 72 6.42 2.15 2.17
N GLU A 73 6.60 3.14 3.04
CA GLU A 73 6.93 2.95 4.44
C GLU A 73 5.94 3.72 5.31
N VAL A 74 5.51 3.10 6.40
CA VAL A 74 4.66 3.72 7.41
C VAL A 74 5.43 3.82 8.70
N GLY A 75 5.16 4.87 9.45
CA GLY A 75 5.75 5.08 10.77
C GLY A 75 4.79 5.85 11.66
N GLU A 76 5.24 6.16 12.86
CA GLU A 76 4.47 6.91 13.83
C GLU A 76 5.35 7.77 14.74
N ALA A 77 4.72 8.58 15.59
CA ALA A 77 5.42 9.46 16.52
C ALA A 77 6.34 8.73 17.52
N ALA A 78 6.17 7.43 17.71
CA ALA A 78 7.09 6.60 18.50
C ALA A 78 8.45 6.41 17.79
N ASP A 79 8.51 6.56 16.47
CA ASP A 79 9.73 6.44 15.66
C ASP A 79 10.55 7.74 15.60
N GLY A 80 10.04 8.82 16.19
CA GLY A 80 10.69 10.13 16.23
C GLY A 80 9.76 11.26 15.79
N SER A 81 10.30 12.47 15.70
CA SER A 81 9.56 13.56 15.05
C SER A 81 9.40 13.26 13.56
N PHE A 82 8.38 13.84 12.92
CA PHE A 82 8.20 13.66 11.47
C PHE A 82 9.42 14.13 10.67
N ASP A 83 10.15 15.15 11.14
CA ASP A 83 11.39 15.61 10.51
C ASP A 83 12.50 14.57 10.60
N ASP A 84 12.71 13.99 11.80
CA ASP A 84 13.75 12.98 12.01
C ASP A 84 13.42 11.69 11.26
N TRP A 85 12.14 11.28 11.29
CA TRP A 85 11.65 10.12 10.56
C TRP A 85 11.80 10.32 9.05
N ALA A 86 11.34 11.45 8.49
CA ALA A 86 11.51 11.77 7.07
C ALA A 86 12.99 11.80 6.66
N ALA A 87 13.86 12.39 7.49
CA ALA A 87 15.30 12.40 7.23
C ALA A 87 15.89 10.99 7.19
N SER A 88 15.38 10.05 8.01
CA SER A 88 15.80 8.65 7.97
C SER A 88 15.35 7.95 6.69
N ILE A 89 14.13 8.23 6.21
CA ILE A 89 13.58 7.65 4.97
C ILE A 89 14.40 8.08 3.76
N VAL A 90 14.67 9.38 3.61
CA VAL A 90 15.37 9.92 2.43
C VAL A 90 16.88 9.68 2.44
N ALA A 91 17.44 9.18 3.55
CA ALA A 91 18.87 8.90 3.68
C ALA A 91 19.35 7.77 2.76
N THR A 92 18.46 6.87 2.35
CA THR A 92 18.75 5.83 1.36
C THR A 92 17.60 5.75 0.36
N GLU A 93 17.93 5.71 -0.93
CA GLU A 93 16.92 5.57 -1.98
C GLU A 93 16.81 4.10 -2.40
N PRO A 94 15.60 3.62 -2.75
CA PRO A 94 15.43 2.33 -3.41
C PRO A 94 16.19 2.28 -4.74
N GLU A 95 16.87 1.16 -4.98
CA GLU A 95 17.51 0.85 -6.26
C GLU A 95 16.59 -0.06 -7.07
N VAL A 96 16.47 0.22 -8.38
CA VAL A 96 15.62 -0.54 -9.30
C VAL A 96 16.42 -0.89 -10.56
N VAL A 97 16.42 -2.17 -10.90
CA VAL A 97 16.93 -2.70 -12.18
C VAL A 97 15.75 -3.27 -12.95
N GLN A 98 15.51 -2.78 -14.16
CA GLN A 98 14.51 -3.30 -15.08
C GLN A 98 15.20 -4.19 -16.13
N GLY A 99 14.76 -5.44 -16.26
CA GLY A 99 15.21 -6.41 -17.25
C GLY A 99 14.04 -7.00 -18.07
N ASP A 100 14.35 -7.96 -18.94
CA ASP A 100 13.35 -8.60 -19.81
C ASP A 100 12.27 -9.37 -19.01
N ASP A 101 12.64 -9.89 -17.84
CA ASP A 101 11.78 -10.70 -16.96
C ASP A 101 11.10 -9.89 -15.84
N GLY A 102 11.22 -8.55 -15.86
CA GLY A 102 10.59 -7.65 -14.89
C GLY A 102 11.58 -6.80 -14.11
N PHE A 103 11.36 -6.66 -12.80
CA PHE A 103 12.11 -5.78 -11.92
C PHE A 103 12.91 -6.55 -10.86
N GLU A 104 14.06 -6.00 -10.50
CA GLU A 104 14.75 -6.24 -9.23
C GLU A 104 14.78 -4.92 -8.47
N VAL A 105 14.35 -4.95 -7.21
CA VAL A 105 14.23 -3.78 -6.33
C VAL A 105 14.91 -4.10 -5.02
N SER A 106 15.77 -3.20 -4.53
CA SER A 106 16.41 -3.33 -3.23
C SER A 106 16.43 -1.99 -2.50
N TRP A 107 16.18 -2.02 -1.20
CA TRP A 107 16.20 -0.82 -0.36
C TRP A 107 16.52 -1.18 1.09
N THR A 108 17.23 -0.31 1.81
CA THR A 108 17.43 -0.44 3.25
C THR A 108 16.43 0.45 3.98
N SER A 109 15.29 -0.13 4.35
CA SER A 109 14.27 0.51 5.17
C SER A 109 14.84 0.86 6.55
N PRO A 110 14.61 2.08 7.08
CA PRO A 110 15.01 2.45 8.44
C PRO A 110 14.39 1.57 9.54
N SER A 111 13.18 1.07 9.30
CA SER A 111 12.42 0.26 10.27
C SER A 111 12.51 -1.25 10.02
N SER A 112 12.58 -1.66 8.75
CA SER A 112 12.45 -3.06 8.33
C SER A 112 13.76 -3.70 7.85
N GLY A 113 14.86 -2.95 7.80
CA GLY A 113 16.15 -3.46 7.32
C GLY A 113 16.19 -3.63 5.80
N GLU A 114 16.96 -4.61 5.31
CA GLU A 114 17.07 -4.86 3.86
C GLU A 114 15.76 -5.44 3.31
N VAL A 115 15.16 -4.72 2.38
CA VAL A 115 13.96 -5.12 1.64
C VAL A 115 14.36 -5.38 0.20
N ALA A 116 14.08 -6.59 -0.30
CA ALA A 116 14.35 -6.95 -1.69
C ALA A 116 13.13 -7.60 -2.34
N PHE A 117 12.81 -7.18 -3.56
CA PHE A 117 11.75 -7.72 -4.38
C PHE A 117 12.29 -8.03 -5.78
N GLY A 118 11.91 -9.16 -6.35
CA GLY A 118 12.12 -9.44 -7.76
C GLY A 118 10.85 -9.98 -8.41
N SER A 119 10.58 -9.61 -9.67
CA SER A 119 9.42 -10.14 -10.40
C SER A 119 9.44 -11.67 -10.54
N THR A 120 10.62 -12.28 -10.45
CA THR A 120 10.84 -13.74 -10.51
C THR A 120 11.58 -14.29 -9.28
N ALA A 121 11.86 -13.44 -8.28
CA ALA A 121 12.58 -13.80 -7.07
C ALA A 121 11.67 -13.72 -5.83
N ALA A 122 12.11 -14.31 -4.73
CA ALA A 122 11.44 -14.16 -3.44
C ALA A 122 11.42 -12.69 -3.00
N PHE A 123 10.34 -12.30 -2.33
CA PHE A 123 10.32 -11.05 -1.56
C PHE A 123 10.92 -11.32 -0.19
N THR A 124 11.89 -10.52 0.22
CA THR A 124 12.59 -10.69 1.50
C THR A 124 12.61 -9.41 2.29
N VAL A 125 12.49 -9.53 3.61
CA VAL A 125 12.63 -8.45 4.59
C VAL A 125 13.62 -8.91 5.66
N ASP A 126 14.69 -8.15 5.86
CA ASP A 126 15.81 -8.48 6.75
C ASP A 126 16.39 -9.90 6.50
N GLY A 127 16.44 -10.29 5.21
CA GLY A 127 16.92 -11.61 4.77
C GLY A 127 15.94 -12.76 4.99
N GLU A 128 14.76 -12.52 5.57
CA GLU A 128 13.70 -13.51 5.71
C GLU A 128 12.72 -13.43 4.53
N GLU A 129 12.41 -14.57 3.92
CA GLU A 129 11.42 -14.65 2.84
C GLU A 129 10.01 -14.41 3.38
N VAL A 130 9.29 -13.49 2.74
CA VAL A 130 7.91 -13.13 3.05
C VAL A 130 7.01 -13.58 1.91
N ALA A 131 5.99 -14.38 2.24
CA ALA A 131 5.02 -14.85 1.27
C ALA A 131 4.27 -13.66 0.63
N GLN A 132 4.08 -13.72 -0.70
CA GLN A 132 3.31 -12.71 -1.46
C GLN A 132 2.00 -13.29 -2.00
N ALA A 133 1.73 -14.56 -1.76
CA ALA A 133 0.59 -15.30 -2.28
C ALA A 133 0.11 -16.32 -1.25
N ASP A 134 -0.97 -17.03 -1.57
CA ASP A 134 -1.55 -18.10 -0.77
C ASP A 134 -2.09 -17.67 0.60
N PHE A 135 -2.41 -16.39 0.75
CA PHE A 135 -3.18 -15.90 1.90
C PHE A 135 -4.67 -16.26 1.77
N ALA A 136 -5.32 -16.50 2.91
CA ALA A 136 -6.77 -16.62 2.97
C ALA A 136 -7.43 -15.38 2.35
N ARG A 137 -8.55 -15.56 1.65
CA ARG A 137 -9.36 -14.44 1.14
C ARG A 137 -9.86 -13.56 2.29
N HIS A 138 -10.17 -14.17 3.42
CA HIS A 138 -10.61 -13.49 4.63
C HIS A 138 -10.06 -14.22 5.84
N GLU A 139 -9.52 -13.47 6.79
CA GLU A 139 -9.09 -13.98 8.09
C GLU A 139 -9.52 -13.00 9.16
N SER A 140 -10.30 -13.48 10.13
CA SER A 140 -10.66 -12.74 11.33
C SER A 140 -10.98 -13.69 12.48
N GLU A 141 -11.30 -13.15 13.65
CA GLU A 141 -11.75 -13.95 14.81
C GLU A 141 -13.01 -14.79 14.54
N PHE A 142 -13.75 -14.50 13.45
CA PHE A 142 -15.02 -15.15 13.14
C PHE A 142 -14.90 -16.25 12.08
N ALA A 143 -13.87 -16.21 11.23
CA ALA A 143 -13.68 -17.14 10.13
C ALA A 143 -12.28 -17.02 9.51
N THR A 144 -11.80 -18.13 8.96
CA THR A 144 -10.76 -18.17 7.94
C THR A 144 -11.40 -18.73 6.68
N ILE A 145 -11.25 -18.02 5.55
CA ILE A 145 -11.84 -18.40 4.26
C ILE A 145 -10.71 -18.48 3.26
N ASP A 146 -10.48 -19.68 2.72
CA ASP A 146 -9.40 -19.91 1.78
C ASP A 146 -9.58 -19.09 0.50
N HIS A 147 -8.47 -18.79 -0.14
CA HIS A 147 -8.49 -18.15 -1.45
C HIS A 147 -9.26 -19.01 -2.45
N LEU A 148 -10.16 -18.38 -3.22
CA LEU A 148 -11.09 -19.02 -4.16
C LEU A 148 -12.20 -19.89 -3.55
N ASP A 149 -12.29 -20.02 -2.22
CA ASP A 149 -13.43 -20.71 -1.62
C ASP A 149 -14.74 -20.02 -2.01
N THR A 150 -15.78 -20.83 -2.20
CA THR A 150 -17.12 -20.41 -2.59
C THR A 150 -18.11 -20.54 -1.43
N THR A 151 -17.68 -21.13 -0.31
CA THR A 151 -18.49 -21.28 0.91
C THR A 151 -17.85 -20.52 2.07
N TYR A 152 -18.60 -19.63 2.71
CA TYR A 152 -18.11 -18.78 3.79
C TYR A 152 -18.88 -19.12 5.06
N ALA A 153 -18.18 -19.62 6.08
CA ALA A 153 -18.77 -19.95 7.38
C ALA A 153 -18.18 -19.03 8.46
N TYR A 154 -19.02 -18.16 9.02
CA TYR A 154 -18.68 -17.29 10.14
C TYR A 154 -19.34 -17.78 11.41
N ALA A 155 -18.61 -17.73 12.53
CA ALA A 155 -19.13 -18.12 13.82
C ALA A 155 -18.76 -17.11 14.91
N THR A 156 -19.71 -16.92 15.82
CA THR A 156 -19.54 -16.30 17.13
C THR A 156 -20.09 -17.25 18.18
N PRO A 157 -19.90 -17.01 19.50
CA PRO A 157 -20.52 -17.85 20.53
C PRO A 157 -22.06 -17.92 20.48
N SER A 158 -22.73 -16.95 19.85
CA SER A 158 -24.20 -16.84 19.85
C SER A 158 -24.85 -16.91 18.48
N ALA A 159 -24.08 -16.94 17.39
CA ALA A 159 -24.62 -16.88 16.04
C ALA A 159 -23.66 -17.45 15.00
N THR A 160 -24.24 -17.95 13.90
CA THR A 160 -23.54 -18.39 12.71
C THR A 160 -24.11 -17.74 11.45
N LEU A 161 -23.26 -17.56 10.44
CA LEU A 161 -23.63 -17.16 9.09
C LEU A 161 -22.92 -18.07 8.10
N GLU A 162 -23.69 -18.74 7.25
CA GLU A 162 -23.17 -19.51 6.12
C GLU A 162 -23.63 -18.86 4.82
N LEU A 163 -22.69 -18.61 3.91
CA LEU A 163 -22.94 -18.16 2.55
C LEU A 163 -22.35 -19.20 1.60
N ASP A 164 -23.11 -19.60 0.59
CA ASP A 164 -22.62 -20.44 -0.50
C ASP A 164 -22.93 -19.72 -1.82
N PHE A 165 -21.87 -19.34 -2.52
CA PHE A 165 -21.95 -18.58 -3.76
C PHE A 165 -22.11 -19.47 -5.00
N GLU A 166 -21.94 -20.79 -4.89
CA GLU A 166 -22.28 -21.73 -5.98
C GLU A 166 -23.78 -22.00 -5.99
N SER A 167 -24.35 -22.30 -4.82
CA SER A 167 -25.79 -22.56 -4.67
C SER A 167 -26.62 -21.30 -4.47
N MET A 168 -25.96 -20.14 -4.27
CA MET A 168 -26.58 -18.84 -3.98
C MET A 168 -27.46 -18.89 -2.73
N THR A 169 -26.98 -19.57 -1.69
CA THR A 169 -27.72 -19.73 -0.42
C THR A 169 -27.11 -18.92 0.71
N ARG A 170 -27.96 -18.60 1.68
CA ARG A 170 -27.61 -17.91 2.92
C ARG A 170 -28.35 -18.54 4.07
N SER A 171 -27.62 -19.03 5.06
CA SER A 171 -28.15 -19.56 6.32
C SER A 171 -27.67 -18.70 7.49
N VAL A 172 -28.56 -18.47 8.46
CA VAL A 172 -28.26 -17.75 9.70
C VAL A 172 -28.87 -18.53 10.84
N ASP A 173 -28.07 -18.81 11.87
CA ASP A 173 -28.55 -19.42 13.11
C ASP A 173 -28.12 -18.57 14.32
N THR A 174 -28.91 -18.63 15.38
CA THR A 174 -28.65 -17.95 16.65
C THR A 174 -28.96 -18.90 17.80
N ALA A 175 -28.05 -19.01 18.76
CA ALA A 175 -28.20 -19.84 19.96
C ALA A 175 -29.26 -19.30 20.94
#